data_AF-A0A832LF59-F1
#
_entry.id   AF-A0A832LF59-F1
#
_cell.length_a   1.000
_cell.length_b   1.000
_cell.length_c   1.000
_cell.angle_alpha   90.00
_cell.angle_beta   90.00
_cell.angle_gamma   90.00
#
_symmetry.space_group_name_H-M   'P 1'
#
loop_
_entity.id
_entity.type
_entity.pdbx_description
1 polymer ?
#
loop_
_entity_poly.entity_id
_entity_poly.type
_entity_poly.pdbx_seq_one_letter_code
_entity_poly.pdbx_strand_id
1 'polypeptide(L)'
;MKGIYSWALAVIITLAAVFSQRSTGPSQPEKQQIEINKASFKASFPRSLVRPCDQAKEIPLTVALSSTQEEWEKILGIVLYYKRHPSNDVFTAVVPTFSVDKNKLRVEALIPMQPAAGKITYYLQLIGSDGSTVNSRHAILRFRNHVPELILILHILFVFFAFLFSTFTGIYTFAGKTKINPYALITILLLFTGGFILGPLVQKYAFNVWWSGWPLGRDMTDNKTLIAFLTWIAAYVLNRIPFSSARLCQWRRYLYLVAALVTMAVYSIPHSTAGSQYNYETGTIVTGRDTAAEPTQSPE
;
A
#
# COMPACT_ATOMS: atom_id res chain seq x y z
N MET A 1 1.07 -11.59 -36.42
CA MET A 1 1.78 -12.54 -35.51
C MET A 1 2.53 -11.83 -34.38
N LYS A 2 3.53 -10.98 -34.65
CA LYS A 2 4.35 -10.32 -33.59
C LYS A 2 3.54 -9.58 -32.52
N GLY A 3 2.45 -8.90 -32.89
CA GLY A 3 1.60 -8.18 -31.93
C GLY A 3 0.84 -9.08 -30.96
N ILE A 4 0.40 -10.27 -31.38
CA ILE A 4 -0.33 -11.21 -30.51
C ILE A 4 0.61 -11.76 -29.43
N TYR A 5 1.84 -12.12 -29.80
CA TYR A 5 2.86 -12.56 -28.83
C TYR A 5 3.24 -11.45 -27.85
N SER A 6 3.39 -10.21 -28.32
CA SER A 6 3.66 -9.06 -27.43
C SER A 6 2.51 -8.83 -26.45
N TRP A 7 1.25 -8.97 -26.88
CA TRP A 7 0.09 -8.88 -25.99
C TRP A 7 0.06 -10.00 -24.95
N ALA A 8 0.23 -11.26 -25.39
CA ALA A 8 0.26 -12.40 -24.48
C ALA A 8 1.36 -12.24 -23.41
N LEU A 9 2.57 -11.85 -23.82
CA LEU A 9 3.68 -11.61 -22.90
C LEU A 9 3.39 -10.45 -21.94
N ALA A 10 2.83 -9.34 -22.45
CA ALA A 10 2.47 -8.20 -21.62
C ALA A 10 1.41 -8.55 -20.56
N VAL A 11 0.40 -9.35 -20.93
CA VAL A 11 -0.63 -9.83 -20.00
C VAL A 11 0.00 -10.70 -18.91
N ILE A 12 0.87 -11.66 -19.27
CA ILE A 12 1.54 -12.54 -18.30
C ILE A 12 2.38 -11.72 -17.31
N ILE A 13 3.21 -10.81 -17.81
CA ILE A 13 4.05 -9.95 -16.95
C ILE A 13 3.19 -9.07 -16.04
N THR A 14 2.12 -8.49 -16.57
CA THR A 14 1.22 -7.62 -15.80
C THR A 14 0.50 -8.38 -14.71
N LEU A 15 -0.04 -9.57 -15.01
CA LEU A 15 -0.70 -10.41 -14.00
C LEU A 15 0.27 -10.88 -12.92
N ALA A 16 1.49 -11.25 -13.29
CA ALA A 16 2.54 -11.63 -12.33
C ALA A 16 2.89 -10.46 -11.39
N ALA A 17 3.05 -9.25 -11.94
CA ALA A 17 3.33 -8.04 -11.15
C ALA A 17 2.18 -7.71 -10.18
N VAL A 18 0.93 -7.75 -10.64
CA VAL A 18 -0.26 -7.49 -9.82
C VAL A 18 -0.40 -8.51 -8.69
N PHE A 19 -0.12 -9.79 -8.96
CA PHE A 19 -0.14 -10.83 -7.94
C PHE A 19 0.92 -10.59 -6.84
N SER A 20 2.14 -10.22 -7.24
CA SER A 20 3.22 -9.89 -6.31
C SER A 20 2.87 -8.65 -5.46
N GLN A 21 2.31 -7.61 -6.07
CA GLN A 21 1.87 -6.39 -5.38
C GLN A 21 0.72 -6.65 -4.41
N ARG A 22 -0.26 -7.47 -4.78
CA ARG A 22 -1.39 -7.82 -3.89
C ARG A 22 -0.92 -8.56 -2.65
N SER A 23 0.11 -9.39 -2.78
CA SER A 23 0.68 -10.18 -1.68
C SER A 23 1.54 -9.33 -0.74
N THR A 24 2.25 -8.33 -1.26
CA THR A 24 3.14 -7.44 -0.50
C THR A 24 2.50 -6.11 -0.08
N GLY A 25 1.23 -5.90 -0.45
CA GLY A 25 0.53 -4.64 -0.23
C GLY A 25 0.43 -4.26 1.26
N PRO A 26 0.53 -2.96 1.60
CA PRO A 26 0.57 -2.48 2.99
C PRO A 26 -0.75 -2.67 3.76
N SER A 27 -1.85 -2.90 3.04
CA SER A 27 -3.17 -3.14 3.63
C SER A 27 -3.41 -4.61 3.98
N GLN A 28 -2.54 -5.54 3.55
CA GLN A 28 -2.67 -6.95 3.93
C GLN A 28 -2.45 -7.11 5.43
N PRO A 29 -3.17 -7.98 6.14
CA PRO A 29 -2.88 -8.25 7.55
C PRO A 29 -1.44 -8.73 7.74
N GLU A 30 -0.79 -8.24 8.79
CA GLU A 30 0.52 -8.73 9.20
C GLU A 30 0.35 -10.07 9.90
N LYS A 31 1.01 -11.10 9.38
CA LYS A 31 0.94 -12.45 9.93
C LYS A 31 2.12 -12.67 10.86
N GLN A 32 1.85 -13.03 12.10
CA GLN A 32 2.87 -13.32 13.10
C GLN A 32 2.64 -14.72 13.68
N GLN A 33 3.72 -15.39 14.04
CA GLN A 33 3.68 -16.64 14.78
C GLN A 33 4.09 -16.33 16.21
N ILE A 34 3.25 -16.73 17.16
CA ILE A 34 3.46 -16.50 18.59
C ILE A 34 3.54 -17.86 19.25
N GLU A 35 4.62 -18.11 19.98
CA GLU A 35 4.84 -19.38 20.66
C GLU A 35 4.72 -19.19 22.17
N ILE A 36 3.87 -19.99 22.81
CA ILE A 36 3.68 -20.00 24.27
C ILE A 36 3.34 -21.42 24.72
N ASN A 37 3.91 -21.90 25.81
CA ASN A 37 3.69 -23.27 26.31
C ASN A 37 3.84 -24.39 25.27
N LYS A 38 4.87 -24.27 24.41
CA LYS A 38 5.14 -25.20 23.30
C LYS A 38 3.98 -25.33 22.30
N ALA A 39 3.04 -24.37 22.29
CA ALA A 39 1.99 -24.23 21.30
C ALA A 39 2.29 -23.02 20.41
N SER A 40 1.89 -23.11 19.14
CA SER A 40 2.22 -22.12 18.12
C SER A 40 0.96 -21.52 17.50
N PHE A 41 0.71 -20.24 17.79
CA PHE A 41 -0.46 -19.50 17.32
C PHE A 41 -0.11 -18.66 16.10
N LYS A 42 -0.90 -18.80 15.02
CA LYS A 42 -0.80 -17.90 13.86
C LYS A 42 -1.78 -16.74 14.03
N ALA A 43 -1.23 -15.56 14.29
CA ALA A 43 -1.95 -14.32 14.49
C ALA A 43 -1.99 -13.47 13.21
N SER A 44 -3.14 -12.87 12.91
CA SER A 44 -3.35 -11.99 11.77
C SER A 44 -3.77 -10.60 12.24
N PHE A 45 -2.84 -9.65 12.20
CA PHE A 45 -2.98 -8.28 12.67
C PHE A 45 -3.44 -7.35 11.52
N PRO A 46 -4.64 -6.76 11.59
CA PRO A 46 -5.07 -5.79 10.58
C PRO A 46 -4.16 -4.56 10.51
N ARG A 47 -3.75 -4.12 9.31
CA ARG A 47 -2.95 -2.89 9.11
C ARG A 47 -3.76 -1.67 8.66
N SER A 48 -5.05 -1.86 8.35
CA SER A 48 -5.96 -0.79 7.96
C SER A 48 -7.35 -1.02 8.53
N LEU A 49 -7.97 0.04 9.04
CA LEU A 49 -9.35 0.02 9.52
C LEU A 49 -10.15 1.15 8.89
N VAL A 50 -11.38 0.84 8.48
CA VAL A 50 -12.31 1.82 7.91
C VAL A 50 -13.10 2.44 9.05
N ARG A 51 -13.12 3.77 9.11
CA ARG A 51 -13.91 4.52 10.09
C ARG A 51 -15.40 4.37 9.78
N PRO A 52 -16.25 4.04 10.76
CA PRO A 52 -17.68 3.96 10.55
C PRO A 52 -18.26 5.37 10.37
N CYS A 53 -19.38 5.45 9.67
CA CYS A 53 -20.04 6.72 9.37
C CYS A 53 -20.75 7.33 10.59
N ASP A 54 -21.00 6.53 11.63
CA ASP A 54 -21.79 6.85 12.83
C ASP A 54 -21.02 7.69 13.88
N GLN A 55 -19.78 8.12 13.59
CA GLN A 55 -18.94 8.88 14.50
C GLN A 55 -18.74 8.21 15.88
N ALA A 56 -18.83 6.88 15.95
CA ALA A 56 -18.59 6.15 17.18
C ALA A 56 -17.23 6.54 17.81
N LYS A 57 -17.22 6.75 19.12
CA LYS A 57 -15.99 7.09 19.87
C LYS A 57 -14.98 5.95 19.86
N GLU A 58 -15.47 4.72 19.79
CA GLU A 58 -14.68 3.50 19.80
C GLU A 58 -15.06 2.62 18.62
N ILE A 59 -14.10 1.79 18.19
CA ILE A 59 -14.28 0.87 17.08
C ILE A 59 -13.70 -0.50 17.45
N PRO A 60 -14.35 -1.62 17.07
CA PRO A 60 -13.79 -2.94 17.30
C PRO A 60 -12.58 -3.19 16.39
N LEU A 61 -11.47 -3.56 17.02
CA LEU A 61 -10.28 -4.11 16.37
C LEU A 61 -10.28 -5.62 16.57
N THR A 62 -10.48 -6.36 15.48
CA THR A 62 -10.48 -7.82 15.48
C THR A 62 -9.11 -8.36 15.06
N VAL A 63 -8.44 -9.10 15.94
CA VAL A 63 -7.26 -9.91 15.61
C VAL A 63 -7.68 -11.37 15.55
N ALA A 64 -7.38 -12.03 14.42
CA ALA A 64 -7.69 -13.44 14.25
C ALA A 64 -6.47 -14.29 14.65
N LEU A 65 -6.68 -15.22 15.57
CA LEU A 65 -5.71 -16.22 15.99
C LEU A 65 -6.17 -17.60 15.47
N SER A 66 -5.24 -18.35 14.90
CA SER A 66 -5.47 -19.70 14.37
C SER A 66 -4.54 -20.67 15.09
N SER A 67 -5.12 -21.71 15.70
CA SER A 67 -4.40 -22.79 16.39
C SER A 67 -5.24 -24.06 16.43
N THR A 68 -4.63 -25.15 16.87
CA THR A 68 -5.27 -26.43 17.11
C THR A 68 -6.13 -26.39 18.38
N GLN A 69 -7.20 -27.18 18.46
CA GLN A 69 -8.17 -27.12 19.56
C GLN A 69 -7.52 -27.32 20.94
N GLU A 70 -6.58 -28.26 21.04
CA GLU A 70 -5.80 -28.59 22.25
C GLU A 70 -4.83 -27.48 22.68
N GLU A 71 -4.45 -26.58 21.77
CA GLU A 71 -3.51 -25.51 22.08
C GLU A 71 -4.19 -24.35 22.79
N TRP A 72 -5.50 -24.14 22.60
CA TRP A 72 -6.24 -23.05 23.24
C TRP A 72 -6.31 -23.20 24.75
N GLU A 73 -6.34 -24.42 25.28
CA GLU A 73 -6.34 -24.71 26.73
C GLU A 73 -5.04 -24.26 27.42
N LYS A 74 -3.99 -23.99 26.65
CA LYS A 74 -2.70 -23.51 27.16
C LYS A 74 -2.64 -22.00 27.36
N ILE A 75 -3.69 -21.27 26.97
CA ILE A 75 -3.81 -19.82 27.15
C ILE A 75 -4.83 -19.55 28.27
N LEU A 76 -4.41 -18.77 29.28
CA LEU A 76 -5.31 -18.25 30.33
C LEU A 76 -5.98 -16.95 29.92
N GLY A 77 -5.28 -16.12 29.16
CA GLY A 77 -5.77 -14.79 28.83
C GLY A 77 -4.98 -14.13 27.72
N ILE A 78 -5.61 -13.12 27.13
CA ILE A 78 -5.01 -12.28 26.08
C ILE A 78 -5.34 -10.84 26.42
N VAL A 79 -4.33 -9.98 26.38
CA VAL A 79 -4.48 -8.54 26.60
C VAL A 79 -3.97 -7.80 25.35
N LEU A 80 -4.73 -6.81 24.89
CA LEU A 80 -4.31 -5.96 23.78
C LEU A 80 -3.75 -4.66 24.33
N TYR A 81 -2.54 -4.31 23.90
CA TYR A 81 -1.89 -3.05 24.23
C TYR A 81 -1.85 -2.17 23.00
N TYR A 82 -2.24 -0.91 23.13
CA TYR A 82 -2.16 0.06 22.04
C TYR A 82 -1.66 1.43 22.49
N LYS A 83 -1.12 2.19 21.55
CA LYS A 83 -0.79 3.61 21.72
C LYS A 83 -0.89 4.36 20.38
N ARG A 84 -0.94 5.69 20.44
CA ARG A 84 -0.90 6.54 19.24
C ARG A 84 0.46 6.45 18.55
N HIS A 85 0.47 6.59 17.22
CA HIS A 85 1.69 6.58 16.41
C HIS A 85 1.74 7.79 15.44
N PRO A 86 2.80 8.61 15.47
CA PRO A 86 3.95 8.55 16.37
C PRO A 86 3.58 9.16 17.72
N SER A 87 3.96 8.52 18.82
CA SER A 87 3.81 9.10 20.16
C SER A 87 4.72 8.42 21.18
N ASN A 88 5.17 9.21 22.16
CA ASN A 88 5.85 8.75 23.37
C ASN A 88 4.86 8.35 24.48
N ASP A 89 3.57 8.32 24.18
CA ASP A 89 2.53 7.80 25.08
C ASP A 89 2.87 6.39 25.58
N VAL A 90 2.48 6.13 26.83
CA VAL A 90 2.51 4.79 27.42
C VAL A 90 1.44 3.92 26.77
N PHE A 91 1.72 2.63 26.61
CA PHE A 91 0.73 1.68 26.10
C PHE A 91 -0.46 1.55 27.04
N THR A 92 -1.66 1.68 26.49
CA THR A 92 -2.92 1.44 27.20
C THR A 92 -3.33 -0.01 26.99
N ALA A 93 -3.63 -0.71 28.09
CA ALA A 93 -4.12 -2.08 28.07
C ALA A 93 -5.65 -2.12 27.92
N VAL A 94 -6.14 -3.01 27.06
CA VAL A 94 -7.57 -3.27 26.88
C VAL A 94 -7.79 -4.77 26.97
N VAL A 95 -8.83 -5.15 27.72
CA VAL A 95 -9.30 -6.52 27.81
C VAL A 95 -10.20 -6.79 26.61
N PRO A 96 -9.82 -7.70 25.70
CA PRO A 96 -10.63 -8.02 24.54
C PRO A 96 -11.80 -8.96 24.88
N THR A 97 -12.81 -8.94 24.04
CA THR A 97 -13.87 -9.95 23.97
C THR A 97 -13.46 -11.03 22.98
N PHE A 98 -13.91 -12.26 23.21
CA PHE A 98 -13.55 -13.41 22.39
C PHE A 98 -14.77 -13.99 21.68
N SER A 99 -14.63 -14.28 20.39
CA SER A 99 -15.61 -15.06 19.63
C SER A 99 -14.91 -16.15 18.82
N VAL A 100 -15.55 -17.30 18.67
CA VAL A 100 -14.99 -18.43 17.92
C VAL A 100 -15.75 -18.58 16.61
N ASP A 101 -15.02 -18.56 15.48
CA ASP A 101 -15.57 -18.77 14.15
C ASP A 101 -14.71 -19.79 13.38
N LYS A 102 -15.29 -20.96 13.06
CA LYS A 102 -14.67 -22.01 12.23
C LYS A 102 -13.20 -22.32 12.58
N ASN A 103 -12.94 -22.64 13.85
CA ASN A 103 -11.62 -22.93 14.43
C ASN A 103 -10.63 -21.74 14.47
N LYS A 104 -11.12 -20.50 14.33
CA LYS A 104 -10.34 -19.29 14.57
C LYS A 104 -10.92 -18.55 15.76
N LEU A 105 -10.04 -18.22 16.71
CA LEU A 105 -10.38 -17.32 17.80
C LEU A 105 -10.26 -15.88 17.29
N ARG A 106 -11.36 -15.14 17.34
CA ARG A 106 -11.40 -13.71 17.08
C ARG A 106 -11.28 -12.99 18.42
N VAL A 107 -10.23 -12.19 18.53
CA VAL A 107 -9.95 -11.33 19.67
C VAL A 107 -10.39 -9.93 19.29
N GLU A 108 -11.46 -9.43 19.91
CA GLU A 108 -12.06 -8.13 19.60
C GLU A 108 -11.83 -7.16 20.74
N ALA A 109 -11.04 -6.11 20.50
CA ALA A 109 -10.81 -5.04 21.46
C ALA A 109 -11.45 -3.75 20.96
N LEU A 110 -12.15 -3.04 21.86
CA LEU A 110 -12.61 -1.68 21.57
C LEU A 110 -11.44 -0.72 21.71
N ILE A 111 -11.14 0.02 20.64
CA ILE A 111 -10.07 1.01 20.60
C ILE A 111 -10.64 2.40 20.26
N PRO A 112 -10.05 3.48 20.77
CA PRO A 112 -10.53 4.83 20.49
C PRO A 112 -10.35 5.16 19.00
N MET A 113 -11.41 5.67 18.39
CA MET A 113 -11.39 6.10 16.99
C MET A 113 -10.36 7.22 16.80
N GLN A 114 -9.48 7.04 15.81
CA GLN A 114 -8.54 8.08 15.40
C GLN A 114 -9.07 8.86 14.17
N PRO A 115 -8.61 10.10 13.95
CA PRO A 115 -8.87 10.84 12.72
C PRO A 115 -8.34 10.10 11.48
N ALA A 116 -8.78 10.52 10.29
CA ALA A 116 -8.29 9.96 9.04
C ALA A 116 -6.76 10.15 8.91
N ALA A 117 -6.06 9.12 8.41
CA ALA A 117 -4.60 9.02 8.40
C ALA A 117 -3.93 8.91 9.80
N GLY A 118 -4.73 8.87 10.87
CA GLY A 118 -4.29 8.50 12.21
C GLY A 118 -3.73 7.09 12.22
N LYS A 119 -2.65 6.88 12.99
CA LYS A 119 -2.04 5.56 13.18
C LYS A 119 -2.00 5.24 14.67
N ILE A 120 -2.13 3.96 14.98
CA ILE A 120 -1.83 3.40 16.30
C ILE A 120 -0.82 2.28 16.14
N THR A 121 0.03 2.12 17.16
CA THR A 121 0.88 0.94 17.32
C THR A 121 0.26 0.06 18.38
N TYR A 122 0.15 -1.23 18.11
CA TYR A 122 -0.49 -2.17 19.02
C TYR A 122 0.16 -3.55 18.96
N TYR A 123 0.00 -4.33 20.02
CA TYR A 123 0.46 -5.70 20.11
C TYR A 123 -0.45 -6.51 21.03
N LEU A 124 -0.35 -7.84 20.95
CA LEU A 124 -1.03 -8.76 21.85
C LEU A 124 -0.03 -9.32 22.86
N GLN A 125 -0.43 -9.36 24.12
CA GLN A 125 0.23 -10.15 25.15
C GLN A 125 -0.62 -11.40 25.40
N LEU A 126 0.00 -12.57 25.23
CA LEU A 126 -0.61 -13.85 25.56
C LEU A 126 -0.11 -14.29 26.93
N ILE A 127 -1.01 -14.79 27.76
CA ILE A 127 -0.73 -15.31 29.10
C ILE A 127 -0.97 -16.82 29.08
N GLY A 128 0.06 -17.60 29.35
CA GLY A 128 0.03 -19.06 29.36
C GLY A 128 -0.53 -19.63 30.66
N SER A 129 -1.00 -20.88 30.63
CA SER A 129 -1.46 -21.64 31.80
C SER A 129 -0.43 -21.83 32.91
N ASP A 130 0.86 -21.76 32.56
CA ASP A 130 2.00 -21.79 33.48
C ASP A 130 2.33 -20.41 34.08
N GLY A 131 1.59 -19.35 33.70
CA GLY A 131 1.86 -17.97 34.09
C GLY A 131 2.91 -17.26 33.23
N SER A 132 3.46 -17.91 32.20
CA SER A 132 4.37 -17.25 31.25
C SER A 132 3.63 -16.19 30.43
N THR A 133 4.33 -15.12 30.06
CA THR A 133 3.76 -14.06 29.20
C THR A 133 4.62 -13.84 27.97
N VAL A 134 4.00 -13.79 26.80
CA VAL A 134 4.68 -13.55 25.52
C VAL A 134 4.03 -12.39 24.79
N ASN A 135 4.84 -11.42 24.36
CA ASN A 135 4.40 -10.29 23.57
C ASN A 135 4.58 -10.57 22.07
N SER A 136 3.57 -10.25 21.28
CA SER A 136 3.66 -10.23 19.83
C SER A 136 4.54 -9.06 19.36
N ARG A 137 4.94 -9.08 18.09
CA ARG A 137 5.60 -7.90 17.50
C ARG A 137 4.59 -6.77 17.33
N HIS A 138 5.08 -5.54 17.44
CA HIS A 138 4.27 -4.35 17.25
C HIS A 138 3.76 -4.25 15.82
N ALA A 139 2.43 -4.21 15.66
CA ALA A 139 1.78 -3.91 14.40
C ALA A 139 1.35 -2.44 14.36
N ILE A 140 1.31 -1.86 13.16
CA ILE A 140 0.83 -0.49 12.94
C ILE A 140 -0.50 -0.55 12.19
N LEU A 141 -1.54 -0.01 12.82
CA LEU A 141 -2.87 0.16 12.22
C LEU A 141 -3.04 1.59 11.74
N ARG A 142 -3.51 1.76 10.49
CA ARG A 142 -3.90 3.07 9.95
C ARG A 142 -5.42 3.18 9.77
N PHE A 143 -5.97 4.30 10.21
CA PHE A 143 -7.38 4.65 10.03
C PHE A 143 -7.60 5.36 8.69
N ARG A 144 -8.63 4.94 7.96
CA ARG A 144 -9.07 5.57 6.71
C ARG A 144 -10.57 5.75 6.71
N ASN A 145 -11.05 6.75 5.98
CA ASN A 145 -12.48 6.89 5.71
C ASN A 145 -12.93 5.89 4.64
N HIS A 146 -14.24 5.75 4.50
CA HIS A 146 -14.84 5.00 3.39
C HIS A 146 -14.53 5.69 2.05
N VAL A 147 -14.19 4.88 1.04
CA VAL A 147 -13.98 5.33 -0.34
C VAL A 147 -15.06 4.68 -1.20
N PRO A 148 -15.81 5.45 -2.02
CA PRO A 148 -16.82 4.89 -2.90
C PRO A 148 -16.23 3.78 -3.79
N GLU A 149 -16.88 2.62 -3.80
CA GLU A 149 -16.37 1.42 -4.47
C GLU A 149 -16.12 1.65 -5.96
N LEU A 150 -17.05 2.36 -6.64
CA LEU A 150 -16.94 2.67 -8.05
C LEU A 150 -15.65 3.44 -8.37
N ILE A 151 -15.30 4.43 -7.54
CA ILE A 151 -14.11 5.26 -7.75
C ILE A 151 -12.85 4.43 -7.54
N LEU A 152 -12.83 3.58 -6.52
CA LEU A 152 -11.72 2.68 -6.26
C LEU A 152 -11.53 1.66 -7.39
N ILE A 153 -12.62 1.05 -7.87
CA ILE A 153 -12.61 0.09 -8.99
C ILE A 153 -12.10 0.77 -10.26
N LEU A 154 -12.63 1.95 -10.61
CA LEU A 154 -12.16 2.70 -11.76
C LEU A 154 -10.67 3.06 -11.63
N HIS A 155 -10.23 3.54 -10.47
CA HIS A 155 -8.81 3.86 -10.25
C HIS A 155 -7.91 2.63 -10.52
N ILE A 156 -8.24 1.49 -9.91
CA ILE A 156 -7.47 0.24 -10.08
C ILE A 156 -7.47 -0.20 -11.55
N LEU A 157 -8.63 -0.13 -12.22
CA LEU A 157 -8.77 -0.53 -13.62
C LEU A 157 -7.89 0.34 -14.55
N PHE A 158 -7.91 1.66 -14.36
CA PHE A 158 -7.10 2.57 -15.17
C PHE A 158 -5.60 2.37 -14.95
N VAL A 159 -5.15 2.20 -13.70
CA VAL A 159 -3.73 1.91 -13.39
C VAL A 159 -3.32 0.55 -13.94
N PHE A 160 -4.18 -0.47 -13.84
CA PHE A 160 -3.94 -1.78 -14.42
C PHE A 160 -3.77 -1.71 -15.94
N PHE A 161 -4.69 -1.05 -16.64
CA PHE A 161 -4.57 -0.90 -18.09
C PHE A 161 -3.38 -0.02 -18.47
N ALA A 162 -3.07 1.05 -17.72
CA ALA A 162 -1.87 1.83 -17.94
C ALA A 162 -0.61 0.96 -17.87
N PHE A 163 -0.52 0.07 -16.88
CA PHE A 163 0.60 -0.85 -16.72
C PHE A 163 0.68 -1.89 -17.85
N LEU A 164 -0.47 -2.43 -18.24
CA LEU A 164 -0.58 -3.39 -19.34
C LEU A 164 -0.14 -2.77 -20.67
N PHE A 165 -0.67 -1.59 -21.02
CA PHE A 165 -0.31 -0.87 -22.24
C PHE A 165 1.15 -0.37 -22.20
N SER A 166 1.66 0.02 -21.04
CA SER A 166 3.08 0.34 -20.82
C SER A 166 3.97 -0.86 -21.18
N THR A 167 3.69 -2.02 -20.59
CA THR A 167 4.44 -3.27 -20.79
C THR A 167 4.36 -3.73 -22.25
N PHE A 168 3.14 -3.71 -22.82
CA PHE A 168 2.93 -3.99 -24.24
C PHE A 168 3.75 -3.07 -25.13
N THR A 169 3.67 -1.75 -24.92
CA THR A 169 4.37 -0.76 -25.73
C THR A 169 5.89 -0.96 -25.66
N GLY A 170 6.44 -1.26 -24.48
CA GLY A 170 7.85 -1.58 -24.28
C GLY A 170 8.30 -2.83 -25.05
N ILE A 171 7.56 -3.93 -24.95
CA ILE A 171 7.87 -5.18 -25.69
C ILE A 171 7.68 -4.98 -27.20
N TYR A 172 6.62 -4.27 -27.58
CA TYR A 172 6.27 -4.05 -28.98
C TYR A 172 7.29 -3.16 -29.70
N THR A 173 8.18 -2.48 -28.97
CA THR A 173 9.34 -1.82 -29.57
C THR A 173 10.17 -2.78 -30.41
N PHE A 174 10.33 -4.06 -30.02
CA PHE A 174 11.13 -5.02 -30.78
C PHE A 174 10.46 -5.49 -32.08
N ALA A 175 9.16 -5.23 -32.28
CA ALA A 175 8.37 -5.81 -33.38
C ALA A 175 8.71 -5.28 -34.79
N GLY A 176 9.49 -4.20 -34.92
CA GLY A 176 9.96 -3.68 -36.22
C GLY A 176 9.35 -2.33 -36.61
N LYS A 177 9.06 -2.12 -37.90
CA LYS A 177 8.48 -0.87 -38.46
C LYS A 177 6.97 -0.79 -38.19
N THR A 178 6.56 -0.71 -36.93
CA THR A 178 5.14 -0.61 -36.54
C THR A 178 4.84 0.76 -35.91
N LYS A 179 3.59 1.21 -36.03
CA LYS A 179 3.13 2.47 -35.43
C LYS A 179 2.94 2.26 -33.92
N ILE A 180 3.98 2.53 -33.12
CA ILE A 180 3.98 2.35 -31.66
C ILE A 180 3.37 3.55 -30.93
N ASN A 181 3.45 4.75 -31.50
CA ASN A 181 3.02 6.02 -30.88
C ASN A 181 1.57 6.05 -30.36
N PRO A 182 0.56 5.43 -31.01
CA PRO A 182 -0.79 5.41 -30.46
C PRO A 182 -0.87 4.68 -29.11
N TYR A 183 -0.15 3.58 -28.94
CA TYR A 183 -0.13 2.83 -27.69
C TYR A 183 0.54 3.61 -26.56
N ALA A 184 1.64 4.32 -26.87
CA ALA A 184 2.27 5.22 -25.91
C ALA A 184 1.33 6.36 -25.47
N LEU A 185 0.56 6.94 -26.40
CA LEU A 185 -0.44 7.96 -26.06
C LEU A 185 -1.55 7.40 -25.17
N ILE A 186 -2.06 6.19 -25.47
CA ILE A 186 -3.04 5.51 -24.62
C ILE A 186 -2.46 5.29 -23.20
N THR A 187 -1.22 4.83 -23.08
CA THR A 187 -0.55 4.69 -21.78
C THR A 187 -0.51 6.01 -21.01
N ILE A 188 -0.15 7.12 -21.66
CA ILE A 188 -0.11 8.46 -21.05
C ILE A 188 -1.50 8.86 -20.56
N LEU A 189 -2.54 8.70 -21.38
CA LEU A 189 -3.92 9.06 -21.01
C LEU A 189 -4.44 8.21 -19.86
N LEU A 190 -4.13 6.91 -19.83
CA LEU A 190 -4.50 6.01 -18.75
C LEU A 190 -3.75 6.34 -17.45
N LEU A 191 -2.44 6.61 -17.53
CA LEU A 191 -1.64 7.07 -16.37
C LEU A 191 -2.15 8.41 -15.83
N PHE A 192 -2.50 9.34 -16.71
CA PHE A 192 -3.04 10.63 -16.29
C PHE A 192 -4.39 10.44 -15.58
N THR A 193 -5.32 9.72 -16.18
CA THR A 193 -6.66 9.54 -15.63
C THR A 193 -6.63 8.70 -14.35
N GLY A 194 -5.90 7.57 -14.36
CA GLY A 194 -5.76 6.71 -13.20
C GLY A 194 -4.95 7.35 -12.07
N GLY A 195 -3.83 7.99 -12.40
CA GLY A 195 -2.85 8.52 -11.45
C GLY A 195 -3.18 9.92 -10.92
N PHE A 196 -3.59 10.86 -11.78
CA PHE A 196 -3.76 12.27 -11.43
C PHE A 196 -5.22 12.73 -11.30
N ILE A 197 -6.19 11.95 -11.79
CA ILE A 197 -7.60 12.26 -11.59
C ILE A 197 -8.17 11.33 -10.51
N LEU A 198 -8.15 10.02 -10.77
CA LEU A 198 -8.76 9.03 -9.88
C LEU A 198 -7.93 8.78 -8.62
N GLY A 199 -6.59 8.85 -8.70
CA GLY A 199 -5.70 8.70 -7.55
C GLY A 199 -5.95 9.74 -6.45
N PRO A 200 -5.81 11.06 -6.76
CA PRO A 200 -6.23 12.16 -5.90
C PRO A 200 -7.63 12.04 -5.33
N LEU A 201 -8.58 11.58 -6.14
CA LEU A 201 -9.95 11.41 -5.70
C LEU A 201 -10.06 10.32 -4.63
N VAL A 202 -9.40 9.17 -4.82
CA VAL A 202 -9.31 8.10 -3.81
C VAL A 202 -8.64 8.62 -2.53
N GLN A 203 -7.54 9.37 -2.64
CA GLN A 203 -6.87 9.98 -1.49
C GLN A 203 -7.77 10.98 -0.75
N LYS A 204 -8.54 11.77 -1.50
CA LYS A 204 -9.47 12.76 -0.95
C LYS A 204 -10.56 12.09 -0.14
N TYR A 205 -11.14 11.01 -0.65
CA TYR A 205 -12.11 10.24 0.13
C TYR A 205 -11.47 9.58 1.36
N ALA A 206 -10.32 8.92 1.20
CA ALA A 206 -9.70 8.13 2.27
C ALA A 206 -9.12 8.97 3.42
N PHE A 207 -8.48 10.10 3.08
CA PHE A 207 -7.64 10.89 3.99
C PHE A 207 -7.91 12.40 3.92
N ASN A 208 -8.88 12.86 3.14
CA ASN A 208 -9.20 14.28 2.97
C ASN A 208 -8.08 15.12 2.31
N VAL A 209 -7.10 14.48 1.65
CA VAL A 209 -5.98 15.12 0.94
C VAL A 209 -6.13 14.89 -0.56
N TRP A 210 -5.94 15.92 -1.38
CA TRP A 210 -6.05 15.81 -2.85
C TRP A 210 -4.78 15.29 -3.50
N TRP A 211 -3.61 15.79 -3.14
CA TRP A 211 -2.34 15.33 -3.69
C TRP A 211 -1.29 15.46 -2.61
N SER A 212 -0.55 14.39 -2.39
CA SER A 212 0.48 14.29 -1.38
C SER A 212 1.89 14.22 -1.95
N GLY A 213 2.04 14.20 -3.28
CA GLY A 213 3.33 14.24 -3.99
C GLY A 213 3.83 15.65 -4.28
N TRP A 214 5.03 15.72 -4.88
CA TRP A 214 5.65 16.95 -5.33
C TRP A 214 4.77 17.64 -6.38
N PRO A 215 4.67 18.98 -6.38
CA PRO A 215 5.38 19.93 -5.50
C PRO A 215 4.71 20.19 -4.15
N LEU A 216 3.50 19.69 -3.91
CA LEU A 216 2.69 20.04 -2.73
C LEU A 216 3.01 19.20 -1.49
N GLY A 217 3.66 18.05 -1.66
CA GLY A 217 4.03 17.13 -0.60
C GLY A 217 5.19 16.22 -0.96
N ARG A 218 5.46 15.23 -0.10
CA ARG A 218 6.60 14.31 -0.22
C ARG A 218 6.20 12.83 -0.20
N ASP A 219 4.93 12.50 -0.45
CA ASP A 219 4.50 11.11 -0.56
C ASP A 219 5.21 10.43 -1.74
N MET A 220 5.90 9.36 -1.40
CA MET A 220 6.62 8.53 -2.35
C MET A 220 5.65 7.91 -3.38
N THR A 221 4.42 7.61 -3.00
CA THR A 221 3.43 6.97 -3.89
C THR A 221 3.06 7.87 -5.06
N ASP A 222 2.76 9.14 -4.77
CA ASP A 222 2.40 10.12 -5.79
C ASP A 222 3.61 10.54 -6.63
N ASN A 223 4.79 10.67 -6.01
CA ASN A 223 6.05 10.98 -6.70
C ASN A 223 6.44 9.90 -7.71
N LYS A 224 6.26 8.63 -7.34
CA LYS A 224 6.45 7.47 -8.21
C LYS A 224 5.60 7.59 -9.48
N THR A 225 4.30 7.85 -9.32
CA THR A 225 3.38 8.02 -10.44
C THR A 225 3.76 9.22 -11.31
N LEU A 226 4.20 10.33 -10.70
CA LEU A 226 4.71 11.50 -11.42
C LEU A 226 5.95 11.18 -12.25
N ILE A 227 6.94 10.48 -11.69
CA ILE A 227 8.15 10.06 -12.42
C ILE A 227 7.79 9.18 -13.61
N ALA A 228 6.91 8.19 -13.42
CA ALA A 228 6.46 7.33 -14.52
C ALA A 228 5.79 8.16 -15.62
N PHE A 229 4.89 9.06 -15.25
CA PHE A 229 4.16 9.91 -16.20
C PHE A 229 5.08 10.84 -16.99
N LEU A 230 6.00 11.55 -16.32
CA LEU A 230 6.96 12.45 -16.98
C LEU A 230 7.91 11.67 -17.91
N THR A 231 8.33 10.47 -17.50
CA THR A 231 9.15 9.60 -18.34
C THR A 231 8.42 9.21 -19.63
N TRP A 232 7.13 8.89 -19.54
CA TRP A 232 6.30 8.58 -20.72
C TRP A 232 6.10 9.79 -21.63
N ILE A 233 5.84 10.97 -21.07
CA ILE A 233 5.75 12.22 -21.85
C ILE A 233 7.06 12.48 -22.58
N ALA A 234 8.20 12.42 -21.88
CA ALA A 234 9.51 12.63 -22.47
C ALA A 234 9.78 11.63 -23.60
N ALA A 235 9.50 10.34 -23.38
CA ALA A 235 9.65 9.30 -24.40
C ALA A 235 8.75 9.56 -25.62
N TYR A 236 7.51 10.03 -25.42
CA TYR A 236 6.58 10.34 -26.50
C TYR A 236 7.01 11.56 -27.31
N VAL A 237 7.38 12.66 -26.64
CA VAL A 237 7.82 13.91 -27.28
C VAL A 237 9.12 13.68 -28.05
N LEU A 238 10.11 13.02 -27.46
CA LEU A 238 11.39 12.71 -28.12
C LEU A 238 11.23 11.78 -29.33
N ASN A 239 10.20 10.93 -29.35
CA ASN A 239 9.85 10.12 -30.52
C ASN A 239 9.10 10.90 -31.63
N ARG A 240 8.56 12.09 -31.32
CA ARG A 240 7.87 12.97 -32.29
C ARG A 240 8.80 14.01 -32.92
N ILE A 241 9.84 14.45 -32.21
CA ILE A 241 10.78 15.45 -32.73
C ILE A 241 11.61 14.83 -33.87
N PRO A 242 11.73 15.47 -35.05
CA PRO A 242 12.65 15.03 -36.09
C PRO A 242 14.10 15.29 -35.65
N PHE A 243 14.94 14.26 -35.61
CA PHE A 243 16.37 14.43 -35.35
C PHE A 243 17.14 14.30 -36.65
N SER A 244 18.17 15.13 -36.80
CA SER A 244 19.00 15.20 -37.99
C SER A 244 19.85 13.93 -38.25
N SER A 245 19.99 13.05 -37.26
CA SER A 245 20.80 11.82 -37.38
C SER A 245 19.93 10.58 -37.56
N ALA A 246 20.14 9.86 -38.66
CA ALA A 246 19.39 8.63 -39.01
C ALA A 246 19.56 7.51 -37.97
N ARG A 247 20.74 7.40 -37.34
CA ARG A 247 21.01 6.42 -36.28
C ARG A 247 20.17 6.70 -35.03
N LEU A 248 20.14 7.95 -34.58
CA LEU A 248 19.28 8.38 -33.47
C LEU A 248 17.81 8.18 -33.81
N CYS A 249 17.41 8.41 -35.07
CA CYS A 249 16.05 8.17 -35.57
C CYS A 249 15.58 6.73 -35.33
N GLN A 250 16.47 5.75 -35.54
CA GLN A 250 16.15 4.33 -35.39
C GLN A 250 16.12 3.87 -33.91
N TRP A 251 16.89 4.53 -33.04
CA TRP A 251 16.99 4.15 -31.62
C TRP A 251 15.89 4.74 -30.73
N ARG A 252 15.23 5.83 -31.13
CA ARG A 252 14.23 6.50 -30.26
C ARG A 252 13.07 5.60 -29.84
N ARG A 253 12.71 4.60 -30.64
CA ARG A 253 11.64 3.67 -30.27
C ARG A 253 11.95 2.94 -28.95
N TYR A 254 13.23 2.71 -28.64
CA TYR A 254 13.66 2.07 -27.39
C TYR A 254 13.48 2.98 -26.17
N LEU A 255 13.21 4.28 -26.35
CA LEU A 255 12.80 5.15 -25.23
C LEU A 255 11.49 4.66 -24.60
N TYR A 256 10.59 4.03 -25.37
CA TYR A 256 9.39 3.41 -24.82
C TYR A 256 9.69 2.15 -24.02
N LEU A 257 10.75 1.40 -24.37
CA LEU A 257 11.23 0.29 -23.55
C LEU A 257 11.77 0.81 -22.22
N VAL A 258 12.58 1.87 -22.25
CA VAL A 258 13.08 2.53 -21.03
C VAL A 258 11.91 3.03 -20.17
N ALA A 259 10.92 3.71 -20.75
CA ALA A 259 9.73 4.17 -20.03
C ALA A 259 8.93 3.03 -19.41
N ALA A 260 8.77 1.91 -20.13
CA ALA A 260 8.11 0.71 -19.61
C ALA A 260 8.88 0.09 -18.44
N LEU A 261 10.22 0.03 -18.51
CA LEU A 261 11.07 -0.46 -17.42
C LEU A 261 11.02 0.46 -16.20
N VAL A 262 11.05 1.78 -16.40
CA VAL A 262 10.87 2.76 -15.32
C VAL A 262 9.52 2.56 -14.65
N THR A 263 8.45 2.43 -15.45
CA THR A 263 7.10 2.14 -14.93
C THR A 263 7.08 0.84 -14.12
N MET A 264 7.67 -0.23 -14.64
CA MET A 264 7.78 -1.50 -13.94
C MET A 264 8.55 -1.38 -12.61
N ALA A 265 9.68 -0.69 -12.60
CA ALA A 265 10.46 -0.45 -11.38
C ALA A 265 9.66 0.35 -10.35
N VAL A 266 9.05 1.46 -10.78
CA VAL A 266 8.24 2.36 -9.95
C VAL A 266 7.10 1.62 -9.26
N TYR A 267 6.33 0.83 -10.02
CA TYR A 267 5.21 0.05 -9.50
C TYR A 267 5.65 -1.21 -8.72
N SER A 268 6.88 -1.69 -8.89
CA SER A 268 7.41 -2.83 -8.10
C SER A 268 7.80 -2.43 -6.68
N ILE A 269 8.13 -1.15 -6.45
CA ILE A 269 8.43 -0.66 -5.10
C ILE A 269 7.12 -0.60 -4.30
N PRO A 270 7.01 -1.30 -3.16
CA PRO A 270 5.77 -1.36 -2.38
C PRO A 270 5.18 0.03 -2.11
N HIS A 271 3.86 0.14 -2.24
CA HIS A 271 3.12 1.30 -1.76
C HIS A 271 3.30 1.39 -0.24
N SER A 272 3.49 2.60 0.31
CA SER A 272 3.49 2.87 1.76
C SER A 272 4.77 2.56 2.57
N THR A 273 5.94 2.98 2.12
CA THR A 273 7.04 3.31 3.07
C THR A 273 6.99 4.78 3.55
N ALA A 274 6.18 5.65 2.93
CA ALA A 274 6.09 7.08 3.28
C ALA A 274 4.77 7.78 2.84
N GLY A 275 3.60 7.20 3.15
CA GLY A 275 2.29 7.82 2.85
C GLY A 275 1.82 8.82 3.91
N SER A 276 0.68 9.47 3.68
CA SER A 276 0.09 10.47 4.60
C SER A 276 -0.05 9.97 6.04
N GLN A 277 0.28 10.84 6.99
CA GLN A 277 0.28 10.56 8.43
C GLN A 277 -0.35 11.74 9.19
N TYR A 278 -1.23 11.43 10.13
CA TYR A 278 -1.77 12.46 11.02
C TYR A 278 -0.71 12.87 12.05
N ASN A 279 -0.46 14.18 12.15
CA ASN A 279 0.35 14.74 13.22
C ASN A 279 -0.58 15.16 14.37
N TYR A 280 -0.41 14.52 15.53
CA TYR A 280 -1.23 14.78 16.72
C TYR A 280 -0.88 16.11 17.40
N GLU A 281 0.30 16.67 17.18
CA GLU A 281 0.72 17.95 17.75
C GLU A 281 0.09 19.14 17.01
N THR A 282 0.06 19.08 15.67
CA THR A 282 -0.47 20.15 14.82
C THR A 282 -1.94 19.96 14.46
N GLY A 283 -2.49 18.76 14.67
CA GLY A 283 -3.86 18.40 14.26
C GLY A 283 -4.04 18.31 12.74
N THR A 284 -2.94 18.25 11.97
CA THR A 284 -2.95 18.27 10.51
C THR A 284 -2.36 16.99 9.92
N ILE A 285 -2.73 16.69 8.67
CA ILE A 285 -2.20 15.53 7.96
C ILE A 285 -0.93 15.97 7.22
N VAL A 286 0.19 15.35 7.57
CA VAL A 286 1.50 15.57 6.97
C VAL A 286 1.78 14.47 5.93
N THR A 287 2.51 14.79 4.88
CA THR A 287 2.76 13.87 3.75
C THR A 287 4.26 13.60 3.59
N GLY A 288 4.64 12.32 3.54
CA GLY A 288 6.04 11.89 3.45
C GLY A 288 6.74 11.72 4.81
N ARG A 289 8.03 11.37 4.79
CA ARG A 289 8.89 11.30 5.98
C ARG A 289 9.28 12.72 6.41
N ASP A 290 8.37 13.43 7.06
CA ASP A 290 8.78 14.45 8.01
C ASP A 290 8.79 13.76 9.39
N THR A 291 9.85 12.99 9.63
CA THR A 291 10.31 12.76 10.99
C THR A 291 10.67 14.12 11.54
N ALA A 292 9.75 14.76 12.27
CA ALA A 292 10.18 15.57 13.40
C ALA A 292 11.14 14.66 14.19
N ALA A 293 12.37 15.12 14.32
CA ALA A 293 13.51 14.37 14.79
C ALA A 293 13.16 13.45 15.97
N GLU A 294 13.53 12.17 15.87
CA GLU A 294 13.93 11.46 17.10
C GLU A 294 14.97 12.36 17.77
N PRO A 295 14.75 12.85 19.00
CA PRO A 295 15.84 13.45 19.73
C PRO A 295 16.85 12.32 19.93
N THR A 296 17.97 12.43 19.23
CA THR A 296 19.20 11.68 19.50
C THR A 296 19.36 11.62 21.01
N GLN A 297 19.27 10.41 21.57
CA GLN A 297 19.74 10.16 22.92
C GLN A 297 21.22 10.55 22.95
N SER A 298 21.52 11.68 23.58
CA SER A 298 22.87 12.04 23.98
C SER A 298 23.31 11.04 25.04
N PRO A 299 24.46 10.37 24.87
CA PRO A 299 25.04 9.59 25.94
C PRO A 299 25.66 10.55 26.96
N GLU A 300 25.08 10.61 28.15
CA GLU A 300 25.79 10.95 29.39
C GLU A 300 25.73 9.75 30.34
#